data_AF-A0A8F0K156-F1
#
_entry.id   AF-A0A8F0K156-F1
#
_cell.length_a   1.000
_cell.length_b   1.000
_cell.length_c   1.000
_cell.angle_alpha   90.00
_cell.angle_beta   90.00
_cell.angle_gamma   90.00
#
_symmetry.space_group_name_H-M   'P 1'
#
loop_
_entity.id
_entity.type
_entity.pdbx_description
1 polymer ?
#
loop_
_entity_poly.entity_id
_entity_poly.type
_entity_poly.pdbx_seq_one_letter_code
_entity_poly.pdbx_strand_id
1 'polypeptide(L)'
;MSLFCSNKNGLRLTNVFNKKNYDEEDIYKSIHNGVVEKFPILDQMTRKEYKAIIMKLSYGEGNQSRSEDIKDYYRRLDISTKSSGIASPYKITAEYPSSLYNKFPSFKLLKKQIDIIIAARSELNLPINLNISAIYKTTQYYNMDKAITYTFRGYDNTSKKIKMYIPENELYDKKANTPKRFEAKVNKNKMLRATMPNLIHYLDAIALQHVTTRFREENKPLFTVHDEFYVRLCDIHFTKMAYFNALKQIYDDRPWFSILDSNKILDYEIDLNNMKEKMIQQTLNDLIKTFKKSIPENLLFEEMNDNILK
;
A
#
# COMPACT_ATOMS: atom_id res chain seq x y z
N MET A 1 -22.71 1.03 -11.73
CA MET A 1 -22.28 2.40 -11.36
C MET A 1 -20.77 2.36 -11.12
N SER A 2 -20.03 3.08 -11.96
CA SER A 2 -18.59 2.95 -12.21
C SER A 2 -17.74 3.47 -11.03
N LEU A 3 -17.14 2.57 -10.23
CA LEU A 3 -16.41 2.93 -8.99
C LEU A 3 -14.93 3.23 -9.21
N PHE A 4 -14.35 2.83 -10.35
CA PHE A 4 -12.94 3.06 -10.66
C PHE A 4 -12.71 4.29 -11.55
N CYS A 5 -13.74 4.75 -12.30
CA CYS A 5 -13.62 5.88 -13.22
C CYS A 5 -14.14 7.23 -12.67
N SER A 6 -14.37 7.38 -11.37
CA SER A 6 -15.05 8.55 -10.80
C SER A 6 -14.39 9.22 -9.59
N ASN A 7 -13.16 8.85 -9.20
CA ASN A 7 -12.49 9.59 -8.12
C ASN A 7 -11.87 10.91 -8.59
N LYS A 8 -12.63 11.71 -9.37
CA LYS A 8 -12.24 13.06 -9.80
C LYS A 8 -11.87 13.92 -8.58
N ASN A 9 -12.59 13.74 -7.47
CA ASN A 9 -12.27 14.42 -6.20
C ASN A 9 -10.91 14.00 -5.63
N GLY A 10 -10.58 12.70 -5.66
CA GLY A 10 -9.28 12.22 -5.22
C GLY A 10 -8.13 12.71 -6.10
N LEU A 11 -8.30 12.66 -7.43
CA LEU A 11 -7.34 13.17 -8.39
C LEU A 11 -7.10 14.69 -8.24
N ARG A 12 -8.17 15.45 -7.93
CA ARG A 12 -8.10 16.88 -7.57
C ARG A 12 -7.32 17.10 -6.28
N LEU A 13 -7.67 16.37 -5.21
CA LEU A 13 -6.99 16.46 -3.90
C LEU A 13 -5.49 16.09 -3.98
N THR A 14 -5.11 15.23 -4.93
CA THR A 14 -3.71 14.85 -5.19
C THR A 14 -3.03 15.73 -6.24
N ASN A 15 -3.68 16.80 -6.71
CA ASN A 15 -3.15 17.74 -7.70
C ASN A 15 -2.66 17.07 -9.01
N VAL A 16 -3.35 16.01 -9.46
CA VAL A 16 -3.04 15.29 -10.72
C VAL A 16 -3.55 16.04 -11.95
N PHE A 17 -4.61 16.86 -11.80
CA PHE A 17 -5.15 17.69 -12.89
C PHE A 17 -4.45 19.06 -12.99
N ASN A 18 -4.45 19.67 -14.18
CA ASN A 18 -3.79 20.95 -14.41
C ASN A 18 -4.46 22.10 -13.63
N LYS A 19 -3.63 23.05 -13.19
CA LYS A 19 -3.91 24.13 -12.23
C LYS A 19 -4.78 25.28 -12.77
N LYS A 20 -5.21 25.27 -14.04
CA LYS A 20 -5.85 26.45 -14.65
C LYS A 20 -7.14 26.91 -13.94
N ASN A 21 -7.82 26.02 -13.21
CA ASN A 21 -9.12 26.31 -12.58
C ASN A 21 -9.21 25.94 -11.09
N TYR A 22 -8.12 25.52 -10.43
CA TYR A 22 -8.17 25.01 -9.06
C TYR A 22 -6.94 25.43 -8.24
N ASP A 23 -7.18 25.93 -7.02
CA ASP A 23 -6.13 26.18 -6.03
C ASP A 23 -5.45 24.87 -5.61
N GLU A 24 -4.19 24.93 -5.19
CA GLU A 24 -3.48 23.75 -4.66
C GLU A 24 -4.21 23.18 -3.44
N GLU A 25 -4.62 21.92 -3.53
CA GLU A 25 -5.32 21.27 -2.43
C GLU A 25 -4.35 20.58 -1.47
N ASP A 26 -4.55 20.82 -0.17
CA ASP A 26 -3.84 20.11 0.88
C ASP A 26 -4.64 18.87 1.31
N ILE A 27 -4.33 17.74 0.67
CA ILE A 27 -4.94 16.43 0.97
C ILE A 27 -4.90 16.11 2.48
N TYR A 28 -3.81 16.46 3.17
CA TYR A 28 -3.65 16.16 4.59
C TYR A 28 -4.66 16.93 5.43
N LYS A 29 -4.88 18.21 5.13
CA LYS A 29 -5.89 19.04 5.80
C LYS A 29 -7.30 18.51 5.53
N SER A 30 -7.60 18.12 4.29
CA SER A 30 -8.92 17.57 3.93
C SER A 30 -9.26 16.28 4.70
N ILE A 31 -8.28 15.37 4.86
CA ILE A 31 -8.43 14.16 5.67
C ILE A 31 -8.53 14.52 7.16
N HIS A 32 -7.70 15.44 7.64
CA HIS A 32 -7.68 15.85 9.03
C HIS A 32 -9.02 16.47 9.47
N ASN A 33 -9.61 17.35 8.65
CA ASN A 33 -10.90 17.98 8.93
C ASN A 33 -12.01 16.95 9.19
N GLY A 34 -12.05 15.84 8.44
CA GLY A 34 -13.03 14.78 8.69
C GLY A 34 -12.85 14.06 10.04
N VAL A 35 -11.65 14.13 10.64
CA VAL A 35 -11.40 13.65 12.01
C VAL A 35 -11.75 14.72 13.04
N VAL A 36 -11.44 16.00 12.76
CA VAL A 36 -11.77 17.15 13.62
C VAL A 36 -13.28 17.27 13.84
N GLU A 37 -14.10 17.02 12.83
CA GLU A 37 -15.57 16.99 12.94
C GLU A 37 -16.06 16.08 14.07
N LYS A 38 -15.35 14.97 14.33
CA LYS A 38 -15.67 14.02 15.42
C LYS A 38 -14.89 14.30 16.69
N PHE A 39 -13.72 14.92 16.57
CA PHE A 39 -12.81 15.19 17.68
C PHE A 39 -12.30 16.63 17.60
N PRO A 40 -13.11 17.63 18.01
CA PRO A 40 -12.76 19.05 17.88
C PRO A 40 -11.48 19.46 18.62
N ILE A 41 -11.07 18.66 19.63
CA ILE A 41 -9.78 18.81 20.34
C ILE A 41 -8.57 18.85 19.39
N LEU A 42 -8.70 18.32 18.17
CA LEU A 42 -7.62 18.27 17.18
C LEU A 42 -7.53 19.52 16.30
N ASP A 43 -8.46 20.47 16.39
CA ASP A 43 -8.53 21.63 15.49
C ASP A 43 -7.26 22.52 15.54
N GLN A 44 -6.52 22.48 16.66
CA GLN A 44 -5.27 23.21 16.86
C GLN A 44 -4.02 22.41 16.45
N MET A 45 -4.18 21.24 15.81
CA MET A 45 -3.07 20.51 15.24
C MET A 45 -2.50 21.27 14.04
N THR A 46 -1.18 21.43 14.05
CA THR A 46 -0.43 21.99 12.93
C THR A 46 -0.40 21.01 11.77
N ARG A 47 -0.17 21.55 10.56
CA ARG A 47 0.01 20.73 9.36
C ARG A 47 1.06 19.65 9.49
N LYS A 48 2.17 19.96 10.16
CA LYS A 48 3.25 19.01 10.39
C LYS A 48 2.78 17.80 11.19
N GLU A 49 1.98 18.02 12.24
CA GLU A 49 1.50 16.97 13.15
C GLU A 49 0.49 16.05 12.44
N TYR A 50 -0.56 16.58 11.82
CA TYR A 50 -1.55 15.72 11.15
C TYR A 50 -0.98 15.07 9.89
N LYS A 51 -0.05 15.72 9.17
CA LYS A 51 0.65 15.10 8.03
C LYS A 51 1.44 13.87 8.48
N ALA A 52 2.13 13.92 9.61
CA ALA A 52 2.90 12.78 10.12
C ALA A 52 2.00 11.56 10.37
N ILE A 53 0.83 11.77 11.02
CA ILE A 53 -0.15 10.70 11.28
C ILE A 53 -0.69 10.10 9.98
N ILE A 54 -1.06 10.96 9.02
CA ILE A 54 -1.64 10.53 7.75
C ILE A 54 -0.59 9.81 6.89
N MET A 55 0.65 10.29 6.83
CA MET A 55 1.72 9.63 6.08
C MET A 55 2.02 8.23 6.61
N LYS A 56 2.01 8.04 7.93
CA LYS A 56 2.16 6.72 8.57
C LYS A 56 1.09 5.71 8.12
N LEU A 57 -0.11 6.15 7.69
CA LEU A 57 -1.11 5.26 7.08
C LEU A 57 -0.64 4.69 5.75
N SER A 58 -0.02 5.51 4.90
CA SER A 58 0.49 5.09 3.59
C SER A 58 1.58 4.02 3.71
N TYR A 59 2.31 4.00 4.82
CA TYR A 59 3.32 3.00 5.16
C TYR A 59 2.78 1.79 5.95
N GLY A 60 1.47 1.71 6.17
CA GLY A 60 0.84 0.57 6.84
C GLY A 60 1.02 0.54 8.36
N GLU A 61 1.37 1.68 8.98
CA GLU A 61 1.55 1.73 10.42
C GLU A 61 0.24 1.55 11.20
N GLY A 62 0.33 0.76 12.26
CA GLY A 62 -0.80 0.50 13.16
C GLY A 62 -1.24 1.73 13.96
N ASN A 63 -2.47 1.68 14.48
CA ASN A 63 -3.03 2.73 15.33
C ASN A 63 -2.12 3.06 16.53
N GLN A 64 -1.47 2.04 17.12
CA GLN A 64 -0.57 2.24 18.26
C GLN A 64 0.59 3.19 17.95
N SER A 65 1.28 2.98 16.83
CA SER A 65 2.42 3.83 16.43
C SER A 65 1.96 5.28 16.18
N ARG A 66 0.83 5.44 15.50
CA ARG A 66 0.21 6.74 15.24
C ARG A 66 -0.34 7.41 16.51
N SER A 67 -0.66 6.63 17.54
CA SER A 67 -1.23 7.16 18.79
C SER A 67 -0.22 7.96 19.59
N GLU A 68 1.09 7.71 19.39
CA GLU A 68 2.14 8.51 20.01
C GLU A 68 2.10 9.95 19.51
N ASP A 69 1.83 10.19 18.22
CA ASP A 69 1.71 11.56 17.68
C ASP A 69 0.54 12.33 18.34
N ILE A 70 -0.58 11.66 18.64
CA ILE A 70 -1.71 12.26 19.35
C ILE A 70 -1.38 12.49 20.83
N LYS A 71 -0.63 11.59 21.46
CA LYS A 71 -0.16 11.80 22.84
C LYS A 71 0.78 12.99 22.92
N ASP A 72 1.67 13.15 21.96
CA ASP A 72 2.60 14.28 21.87
C ASP A 72 1.84 15.59 21.73
N TYR A 73 0.80 15.60 20.89
CA TYR A 73 -0.12 16.72 20.77
C TYR A 73 -0.86 17.02 22.09
N TYR A 74 -1.37 16.01 22.80
CA TYR A 74 -2.02 16.21 24.10
C TYR A 74 -1.06 16.74 25.16
N ARG A 75 0.19 16.25 25.19
CA ARG A 75 1.24 16.77 26.07
C ARG A 75 1.51 18.25 25.81
N ARG A 76 1.54 18.67 24.54
CA ARG A 76 1.71 20.09 24.17
C ARG A 76 0.56 20.98 24.65
N LEU A 77 -0.64 20.43 24.81
CA LEU A 77 -1.82 21.14 25.31
C LEU A 77 -2.03 20.99 26.83
N ASP A 78 -1.08 20.38 27.55
CA ASP A 78 -1.22 20.02 28.97
C ASP A 78 -2.47 19.18 29.29
N ILE A 79 -2.91 18.35 28.33
CA ILE A 79 -4.07 17.48 28.45
C ILE A 79 -3.64 16.10 28.94
N SER A 80 -4.15 15.68 30.10
CA SER A 80 -3.96 14.31 30.60
C SER A 80 -4.80 13.31 29.79
N THR A 81 -4.15 12.26 29.28
CA THR A 81 -4.82 11.15 28.58
C THR A 81 -5.72 10.31 29.48
N LYS A 82 -5.70 10.53 30.81
CA LYS A 82 -6.52 9.82 31.81
C LYS A 82 -7.76 10.61 32.24
N SER A 83 -7.92 11.86 31.77
CA SER A 83 -9.08 12.68 32.11
C SER A 83 -10.37 12.10 31.53
N SER A 84 -11.39 11.95 32.37
CA SER A 84 -12.72 11.49 31.96
C SER A 84 -13.32 12.48 30.94
N GLY A 85 -13.71 11.98 29.76
CA GLY A 85 -14.32 12.78 28.69
C GLY A 85 -13.41 13.08 27.49
N ILE A 86 -12.10 12.81 27.59
CA ILE A 86 -11.17 12.96 26.46
C ILE A 86 -11.09 11.64 25.69
N ALA A 87 -11.26 11.71 24.37
CA ALA A 87 -11.17 10.54 23.52
C ALA A 87 -9.77 9.93 23.58
N SER A 88 -9.67 8.60 23.65
CA SER A 88 -8.37 7.96 23.70
C SER A 88 -7.59 8.21 22.40
N PRO A 89 -6.25 8.39 22.46
CA PRO A 89 -5.41 8.52 21.26
C PRO A 89 -5.60 7.39 20.24
N TYR A 90 -5.86 6.17 20.74
CA TYR A 90 -6.18 5.02 19.89
C TYR A 90 -7.51 5.18 19.14
N LYS A 91 -8.56 5.69 19.80
CA LYS A 91 -9.87 5.91 19.16
C LYS A 91 -9.77 6.98 18.07
N ILE A 92 -9.01 8.04 18.31
CA ILE A 92 -8.76 9.10 17.33
C ILE A 92 -8.01 8.57 16.11
N THR A 93 -6.92 7.85 16.32
CA THR A 93 -6.11 7.30 15.21
C THR A 93 -6.85 6.25 14.39
N ALA A 94 -7.82 5.56 14.97
CA ALA A 94 -8.71 4.65 14.25
C ALA A 94 -9.70 5.37 13.30
N GLU A 95 -9.93 6.66 13.47
CA GLU A 95 -10.83 7.45 12.61
C GLU A 95 -10.16 7.94 11.32
N TYR A 96 -8.84 8.13 11.32
CA TYR A 96 -8.11 8.59 10.13
C TYR A 96 -8.30 7.69 8.88
N PRO A 97 -8.27 6.35 8.97
CA PRO A 97 -8.64 5.49 7.84
C PRO A 97 -10.04 5.76 7.30
N SER A 98 -11.03 5.95 8.18
CA SER A 98 -12.41 6.26 7.78
C SER A 98 -12.50 7.59 7.04
N SER A 99 -11.83 8.62 7.56
CA SER A 99 -11.75 9.93 6.90
C SER A 99 -11.09 9.83 5.52
N LEU A 100 -9.95 9.12 5.42
CA LEU A 100 -9.29 8.83 4.14
C LEU A 100 -10.23 8.14 3.16
N TYR A 101 -10.90 7.07 3.59
CA TYR A 101 -11.79 6.30 2.70
C TYR A 101 -13.03 7.06 2.26
N ASN A 102 -13.50 8.03 3.04
CA ASN A 102 -14.58 8.92 2.64
C ASN A 102 -14.15 9.85 1.49
N LYS A 103 -12.88 10.29 1.48
CA LYS A 103 -12.30 11.09 0.39
C LYS A 103 -11.90 10.22 -0.81
N PHE A 104 -11.53 8.96 -0.58
CA PHE A 104 -11.07 8.01 -1.60
C PHE A 104 -11.84 6.67 -1.56
N PRO A 105 -13.13 6.63 -1.95
CA PRO A 105 -13.94 5.40 -1.89
C PRO A 105 -13.40 4.25 -2.74
N SER A 106 -12.82 4.55 -3.90
CA SER A 106 -12.19 3.55 -4.78
C SER A 106 -10.99 2.88 -4.10
N PHE A 107 -10.22 3.64 -3.31
CA PHE A 107 -9.10 3.11 -2.53
C PHE A 107 -9.58 2.17 -1.41
N LYS A 108 -10.71 2.48 -0.75
CA LYS A 108 -11.37 1.59 0.21
C LYS A 108 -11.75 0.26 -0.42
N LEU A 109 -12.34 0.30 -1.62
CA LEU A 109 -12.71 -0.91 -2.36
C LEU A 109 -11.47 -1.74 -2.72
N LEU A 110 -10.43 -1.10 -3.26
CA LEU A 110 -9.17 -1.77 -3.58
C LEU A 110 -8.57 -2.46 -2.35
N LYS A 111 -8.49 -1.75 -1.21
CA LYS A 111 -7.99 -2.32 0.05
C LYS A 111 -8.80 -3.53 0.49
N LYS A 112 -10.13 -3.46 0.40
CA LYS A 112 -11.02 -4.58 0.75
C LYS A 112 -10.79 -5.79 -0.14
N GLN A 113 -10.61 -5.59 -1.45
CA GLN A 113 -10.32 -6.69 -2.39
C GLN A 113 -8.96 -7.34 -2.09
N ILE A 114 -7.93 -6.53 -1.82
CA ILE A 114 -6.61 -7.02 -1.40
C ILE A 114 -6.71 -7.82 -0.09
N ASP A 115 -7.47 -7.35 0.90
CA ASP A 115 -7.64 -8.07 2.18
C ASP A 115 -8.31 -9.42 2.03
N ILE A 116 -9.25 -9.55 1.08
CA ILE A 116 -9.88 -10.84 0.73
C ILE A 116 -8.85 -11.79 0.13
N ILE A 117 -8.04 -11.31 -0.83
CA ILE A 117 -6.97 -12.11 -1.45
C ILE A 117 -5.96 -12.57 -0.40
N ILE A 118 -5.53 -11.67 0.47
CA ILE A 118 -4.61 -11.96 1.58
C ILE A 118 -5.21 -13.02 2.50
N ALA A 119 -6.47 -12.88 2.87
CA ALA A 119 -7.13 -13.81 3.78
C ALA A 119 -7.15 -15.24 3.21
N ALA A 120 -7.55 -15.40 1.94
CA ALA A 120 -7.62 -16.70 1.28
C ALA A 120 -6.23 -17.32 1.08
N ARG A 121 -5.26 -16.57 0.53
CA ARG A 121 -3.90 -17.09 0.27
C ARG A 121 -3.15 -17.41 1.56
N SER A 122 -3.30 -16.60 2.61
CA SER A 122 -2.69 -16.89 3.92
C SER A 122 -3.24 -18.16 4.56
N GLU A 123 -4.51 -18.49 4.33
CA GLU A 123 -5.12 -19.71 4.87
C GLU A 123 -4.53 -20.99 4.23
N LEU A 124 -4.03 -20.86 3.00
CA LEU A 124 -3.36 -21.93 2.25
C LEU A 124 -1.83 -21.90 2.38
N ASN A 125 -1.30 -21.05 3.25
CA ASN A 125 0.13 -20.80 3.39
C ASN A 125 0.83 -20.36 2.08
N LEU A 126 0.10 -19.64 1.22
CA LEU A 126 0.59 -19.15 -0.06
C LEU A 126 1.02 -17.67 0.03
N PRO A 127 2.05 -17.27 -0.73
CA PRO A 127 2.49 -15.88 -0.77
C PRO A 127 1.56 -14.99 -1.61
N ILE A 128 1.71 -13.67 -1.49
CA ILE A 128 1.00 -12.70 -2.32
C ILE A 128 1.89 -12.27 -3.47
N ASN A 129 1.35 -12.28 -4.68
CA ASN A 129 2.07 -11.83 -5.87
C ASN A 129 1.69 -10.39 -6.17
N LEU A 130 2.68 -9.52 -6.36
CA LEU A 130 2.51 -8.13 -6.79
C LEU A 130 3.05 -7.98 -8.22
N ASN A 131 2.77 -8.96 -9.08
CA ASN A 131 3.31 -9.03 -10.44
C ASN A 131 2.50 -8.11 -11.36
N ILE A 132 2.85 -6.83 -11.35
CA ILE A 132 2.20 -5.78 -12.14
C ILE A 132 2.77 -5.70 -13.56
N SER A 133 4.08 -5.85 -13.70
CA SER A 133 4.78 -5.78 -14.98
C SER A 133 5.53 -7.09 -15.27
N ALA A 134 5.87 -7.31 -16.53
CA ALA A 134 6.73 -8.44 -16.90
C ALA A 134 8.19 -8.24 -16.43
N ILE A 135 8.58 -7.00 -16.15
CA ILE A 135 9.96 -6.59 -15.84
C ILE A 135 10.31 -6.97 -14.40
N TYR A 136 9.42 -6.64 -13.47
CA TYR A 136 9.61 -6.94 -12.06
C TYR A 136 8.53 -7.93 -11.65
N LYS A 137 8.94 -9.04 -11.05
CA LYS A 137 8.05 -9.98 -10.37
C LYS A 137 8.37 -9.96 -8.89
N THR A 138 7.39 -9.60 -8.08
CA THR A 138 7.56 -9.44 -6.63
C THR A 138 6.58 -10.35 -5.92
N THR A 139 7.11 -11.22 -5.08
CA THR A 139 6.32 -12.12 -4.23
C THR A 139 6.56 -11.75 -2.79
N GLN A 140 5.50 -11.34 -2.10
CA GLN A 140 5.54 -10.99 -0.69
C GLN A 140 5.18 -12.21 0.15
N TYR A 141 6.11 -12.58 1.03
CA TYR A 141 5.90 -13.64 2.00
C TYR A 141 6.41 -13.19 3.36
N TYR A 142 5.50 -13.11 4.34
CA TYR A 142 5.87 -12.79 5.71
C TYR A 142 5.51 -13.96 6.60
N ASN A 143 6.51 -14.51 7.29
CA ASN A 143 6.35 -15.65 8.18
C ASN A 143 6.39 -15.26 9.64
N MET A 144 5.83 -16.17 10.44
CA MET A 144 6.14 -16.25 11.86
C MET A 144 7.38 -17.13 12.01
N ASP A 145 8.56 -16.51 12.02
CA ASP A 145 9.81 -17.23 12.21
C ASP A 145 9.83 -17.95 13.56
N LYS A 146 10.47 -19.12 13.62
CA LYS A 146 10.64 -19.84 14.88
C LYS A 146 11.70 -19.13 15.71
N ALA A 147 11.29 -18.66 16.88
CA ALA A 147 12.20 -18.06 17.85
C ALA A 147 12.97 -19.16 18.59
N ILE A 148 14.30 -19.19 18.42
CA ILE A 148 15.21 -20.05 19.17
C ILE A 148 16.05 -19.17 20.09
N THR A 149 16.13 -19.55 21.37
CA THR A 149 16.93 -18.81 22.36
C THR A 149 18.23 -19.53 22.61
N TYR A 150 19.34 -18.91 22.24
CA TYR A 150 20.68 -19.36 22.55
C TYR A 150 21.11 -18.78 23.88
N THR A 151 21.67 -19.63 24.74
CA THR A 151 22.26 -19.21 26.02
C THR A 151 23.77 -19.41 25.92
N PHE A 152 24.54 -18.37 26.23
CA PHE A 152 26.01 -18.42 26.24
C PHE A 152 26.53 -17.70 27.47
N ARG A 153 27.74 -18.04 27.90
CA ARG A 153 28.42 -17.40 29.01
C ARG A 153 29.26 -16.24 28.47
N GLY A 154 29.03 -15.02 28.96
CA GLY A 154 29.83 -13.85 28.63
C GLY A 154 31.22 -13.91 29.27
N TYR A 155 32.14 -13.05 28.81
CA TYR A 155 33.48 -12.88 29.39
C TYR A 155 33.47 -12.48 30.88
N ASP A 156 32.37 -11.88 31.33
CA ASP A 156 32.06 -11.52 32.71
C ASP A 156 31.50 -12.71 33.53
N ASN A 157 31.54 -13.93 32.99
CA ASN A 157 30.92 -15.14 33.54
C ASN A 157 29.38 -15.06 33.74
N THR A 158 28.72 -14.00 33.24
CA THR A 158 27.27 -13.90 33.30
C THR A 158 26.61 -14.69 32.18
N SER A 159 25.44 -15.27 32.46
CA SER A 159 24.65 -15.96 31.45
C SER A 159 23.89 -14.95 30.60
N LYS A 160 24.17 -14.93 29.29
CA LYS A 160 23.50 -14.07 28.31
C LYS A 160 22.60 -14.91 27.42
N LYS A 161 21.43 -14.37 27.09
CA LYS A 161 20.43 -15.00 26.22
C LYS A 161 20.25 -14.14 24.98
N ILE A 162 20.36 -14.74 23.81
CA ILE A 162 20.00 -14.11 22.54
C ILE A 162 18.86 -14.92 21.94
N LYS A 163 17.76 -14.23 21.59
CA LYS A 163 16.68 -14.81 20.79
C LYS A 163 16.98 -14.55 19.32
N MET A 164 17.16 -15.62 18.55
CA MET A 164 17.30 -15.58 17.10
C MET A 164 16.04 -16.14 16.46
N TYR A 165 15.68 -15.59 15.30
CA TYR A 165 14.56 -16.03 14.50
C TYR A 165 15.13 -16.78 13.29
N ILE A 166 14.88 -18.08 13.21
CA ILE A 166 15.41 -18.93 12.15
C ILE A 166 14.29 -19.18 11.13
N PRO A 167 14.53 -18.96 9.83
CA PRO A 167 13.58 -19.34 8.79
C PRO A 167 13.36 -20.86 8.86
N GLU A 168 12.11 -21.32 8.91
CA GLU A 168 11.81 -22.74 8.69
C GLU A 168 11.95 -23.06 7.19
N ASN A 169 12.22 -24.32 6.86
CA ASN A 169 12.72 -24.70 5.53
C ASN A 169 11.69 -24.44 4.42
N GLU A 170 12.20 -24.30 3.20
CA GLU A 170 11.40 -24.37 1.99
C GLU A 170 11.01 -25.83 1.73
N LEU A 171 9.72 -26.17 1.69
CA LEU A 171 9.31 -27.47 1.15
C LEU A 171 9.30 -27.35 -0.38
N TYR A 172 10.44 -27.70 -0.98
CA TYR A 172 10.48 -28.01 -2.41
C TYR A 172 10.39 -29.53 -2.56
N ASP A 173 9.21 -30.04 -2.92
CA ASP A 173 9.08 -31.44 -3.32
C ASP A 173 9.59 -31.59 -4.77
N LYS A 174 10.86 -32.00 -4.90
CA LYS A 174 11.52 -32.26 -6.19
C LYS A 174 10.76 -33.26 -7.07
N LYS A 175 9.86 -34.07 -6.52
CA LYS A 175 9.12 -35.10 -7.27
C LYS A 175 7.79 -34.60 -7.83
N ALA A 176 7.18 -33.56 -7.24
CA ALA A 176 5.81 -33.14 -7.55
C ALA A 176 5.71 -31.95 -8.50
N ASN A 177 6.81 -31.24 -8.78
CA ASN A 177 6.83 -30.01 -9.60
C ASN A 177 5.80 -28.95 -9.13
N THR A 178 5.50 -28.96 -7.82
CA THR A 178 4.57 -28.04 -7.14
C THR A 178 5.31 -26.79 -6.67
N PRO A 179 4.61 -25.66 -6.50
CA PRO A 179 5.21 -24.41 -6.10
C PRO A 179 5.46 -24.39 -4.58
N LYS A 180 6.34 -23.49 -4.16
CA LYS A 180 6.89 -23.39 -2.81
C LYS A 180 5.79 -23.21 -1.75
N ARG A 181 5.47 -24.27 -1.00
CA ARG A 181 4.85 -24.17 0.32
C ARG A 181 5.96 -23.94 1.34
N PHE A 182 5.77 -23.01 2.24
CA PHE A 182 6.74 -22.78 3.30
C PHE A 182 6.30 -23.54 4.56
N GLU A 183 7.26 -23.98 5.38
CA GLU A 183 6.91 -24.66 6.64
C GLU A 183 6.35 -23.68 7.67
N ALA A 184 6.88 -22.46 7.70
CA ALA A 184 6.44 -21.45 8.64
C ALA A 184 5.05 -20.90 8.29
N LYS A 185 4.23 -20.73 9.34
CA LYS A 185 2.89 -20.14 9.24
C LYS A 185 2.97 -18.68 8.79
N VAL A 186 2.15 -18.30 7.81
CA VAL A 186 2.02 -16.90 7.37
C VAL A 186 1.66 -15.95 8.53
N ASN A 187 2.39 -14.85 8.61
CA ASN A 187 2.04 -13.68 9.41
C ASN A 187 1.00 -12.82 8.69
N LYS A 188 -0.26 -13.28 8.72
CA LYS A 188 -1.41 -12.62 8.06
C LYS A 188 -1.55 -11.14 8.46
N ASN A 189 -1.30 -10.81 9.74
CA ASN A 189 -1.42 -9.44 10.24
C ASN A 189 -0.35 -8.51 9.66
N LYS A 190 0.86 -9.00 9.40
CA LYS A 190 1.89 -8.23 8.69
C LYS A 190 1.52 -8.06 7.22
N MET A 191 1.04 -9.13 6.57
CA MET A 191 0.57 -9.05 5.18
C MET A 191 -0.55 -8.03 4.98
N LEU A 192 -1.62 -8.08 5.79
CA LEU A 192 -2.74 -7.12 5.72
C LEU A 192 -2.33 -5.65 5.85
N ARG A 193 -1.23 -5.38 6.55
CA ARG A 193 -0.69 -4.02 6.75
C ARG A 193 0.30 -3.60 5.68
N ALA A 194 1.14 -4.52 5.21
CA ALA A 194 2.27 -4.20 4.33
C ALA A 194 1.98 -4.35 2.84
N THR A 195 0.99 -5.17 2.44
CA THR A 195 0.73 -5.41 1.00
C THR A 195 0.32 -4.14 0.25
N MET A 196 -0.52 -3.29 0.83
CA MET A 196 -0.91 -2.04 0.17
C MET A 196 0.24 -1.03 0.05
N PRO A 197 1.02 -0.73 1.12
CA PRO A 197 2.24 0.06 0.99
C PRO A 197 3.22 -0.48 -0.06
N ASN A 198 3.48 -1.78 -0.05
CA ASN A 198 4.40 -2.40 -1.01
C ASN A 198 3.88 -2.30 -2.44
N LEU A 199 2.57 -2.44 -2.64
CA LEU A 199 1.93 -2.22 -3.94
C LEU A 199 2.13 -0.77 -4.43
N ILE A 200 1.92 0.23 -3.57
CA ILE A 200 2.10 1.63 -3.92
C ILE A 200 3.57 1.90 -4.30
N HIS A 201 4.52 1.46 -3.48
CA HIS A 201 5.95 1.61 -3.78
C HIS A 201 6.35 0.93 -5.08
N TYR A 202 5.68 -0.16 -5.44
CA TYR A 202 5.93 -0.83 -6.70
C TYR A 202 5.43 -0.05 -7.90
N LEU A 203 4.25 0.58 -7.79
CA LEU A 203 3.74 1.48 -8.81
C LEU A 203 4.64 2.71 -8.96
N ASP A 204 5.12 3.27 -7.85
CA ASP A 204 6.07 4.39 -7.85
C ASP A 204 7.38 4.02 -8.57
N ALA A 205 7.91 2.81 -8.32
CA ALA A 205 9.11 2.31 -8.97
C ALA A 205 8.92 2.10 -10.49
N ILE A 206 7.73 1.63 -10.91
CA ILE A 206 7.38 1.51 -12.33
C ILE A 206 7.29 2.90 -12.98
N ALA A 207 6.67 3.88 -12.33
CA ALA A 207 6.60 5.26 -12.82
C ALA A 207 8.00 5.85 -12.99
N LEU A 208 8.86 5.70 -11.98
CA LEU A 208 10.25 6.11 -12.02
C LEU A 208 11.01 5.46 -13.19
N GLN A 209 10.78 4.17 -13.43
CA GLN A 209 11.39 3.48 -14.57
C GLN A 209 10.95 4.09 -15.90
N HIS A 210 9.65 4.32 -16.12
CA HIS A 210 9.16 4.93 -17.35
C HIS A 210 9.75 6.32 -17.58
N VAL A 211 9.80 7.16 -16.54
CA VAL A 211 10.45 8.49 -16.62
C VAL A 211 11.93 8.34 -16.97
N THR A 212 12.65 7.46 -16.28
CA THR A 212 14.09 7.25 -16.52
C THR A 212 14.37 6.79 -17.95
N THR A 213 13.55 5.90 -18.50
CA THR A 213 13.66 5.45 -19.89
C THR A 213 13.53 6.62 -20.86
N ARG A 214 12.55 7.51 -20.67
CA ARG A 214 12.39 8.72 -21.50
C ARG A 214 13.58 9.65 -21.43
N PHE A 215 14.14 9.87 -20.24
CA PHE A 215 15.36 10.69 -20.09
C PHE A 215 16.57 10.09 -20.81
N ARG A 216 16.71 8.75 -20.78
CA ARG A 216 17.77 8.04 -21.50
C ARG A 216 17.59 8.14 -23.01
N GLU A 217 16.38 7.96 -23.52
CA GLU A 217 16.05 8.12 -24.95
C GLU A 217 16.48 9.50 -25.48
N GLU A 218 16.28 10.54 -24.68
CA GLU A 218 16.64 11.93 -25.03
C GLU A 218 18.06 12.34 -24.63
N ASN A 219 18.87 11.41 -24.11
CA ASN A 219 20.21 11.68 -23.58
C ASN A 219 20.26 12.85 -22.57
N LYS A 220 19.25 12.94 -21.69
CA LYS A 220 19.13 13.97 -20.65
C LYS A 220 19.59 13.43 -19.29
N PRO A 221 20.31 14.22 -18.47
CA PRO A 221 20.70 13.82 -17.13
C PRO A 221 19.47 13.80 -16.22
N LEU A 222 19.40 12.77 -15.38
CA LEU A 222 18.38 12.60 -14.35
C LEU A 222 19.00 12.01 -13.09
N PHE A 223 18.72 12.62 -11.94
CA PHE A 223 18.99 12.04 -10.62
C PHE A 223 17.68 11.94 -9.85
N THR A 224 17.47 10.86 -9.10
CA THR A 224 16.20 10.60 -8.43
C THR A 224 16.39 10.15 -6.99
N VAL A 225 15.51 10.60 -6.10
CA VAL A 225 15.40 10.13 -4.71
C VAL A 225 13.95 9.73 -4.49
N HIS A 226 13.64 8.44 -4.66
CA HIS A 226 12.28 7.90 -4.60
C HIS A 226 11.28 8.68 -5.48
N ASP A 227 10.43 9.52 -4.88
CA ASP A 227 9.39 10.33 -5.52
C ASP A 227 9.88 11.71 -6.01
N GLU A 228 11.16 12.03 -5.80
CA GLU A 228 11.77 13.30 -6.22
C GLU A 228 12.67 13.15 -7.47
N PHE A 229 12.48 14.05 -8.44
CA PHE A 229 13.24 14.12 -9.68
C PHE A 229 14.11 15.39 -9.73
N TYR A 230 15.42 15.21 -9.82
CA TYR A 230 16.41 16.28 -9.90
C TYR A 230 16.93 16.39 -11.34
N VAL A 231 16.67 17.54 -11.95
CA VAL A 231 16.93 17.81 -13.37
C VAL A 231 17.53 19.19 -13.58
N ARG A 232 18.08 19.45 -14.77
CA ARG A 232 18.47 20.80 -15.17
C ARG A 232 17.24 21.68 -15.33
N LEU A 233 17.38 22.98 -15.11
CA LEU A 233 16.28 23.95 -15.26
C LEU A 233 15.63 23.87 -16.65
N CYS A 234 16.42 23.67 -17.71
CA CYS A 234 15.93 23.55 -19.09
C CYS A 234 15.12 22.26 -19.34
N ASP A 235 15.23 21.25 -18.47
CA ASP A 235 14.54 19.96 -18.63
C ASP A 235 13.28 19.85 -17.73
N ILE A 236 12.92 20.88 -16.96
CA ILE A 236 11.74 20.84 -16.06
C ILE A 236 10.46 20.53 -16.82
N HIS A 237 10.24 21.17 -17.97
CA HIS A 237 9.05 20.92 -18.80
C HIS A 237 9.02 19.47 -19.30
N PHE A 238 10.17 18.98 -19.80
CA PHE A 238 10.33 17.60 -20.24
C PHE A 238 10.05 16.60 -19.10
N THR A 239 10.50 16.91 -17.88
CA THR A 239 10.26 16.08 -16.68
C THR A 239 8.77 15.91 -16.41
N LYS A 240 8.01 17.02 -16.44
CA LYS A 240 6.55 16.97 -16.25
C LYS A 240 5.88 16.11 -17.31
N MET A 241 6.24 16.32 -18.58
CA MET A 241 5.71 15.52 -19.69
C MET A 241 6.02 14.03 -19.53
N ALA A 242 7.28 13.69 -19.22
CA ALA A 242 7.71 12.31 -19.00
C ALA A 242 6.95 11.66 -17.83
N TYR A 243 6.77 12.38 -16.72
CA TYR A 243 6.06 11.88 -15.54
C TYR A 243 4.58 11.62 -15.81
N PHE A 244 3.86 12.56 -16.43
CA PHE A 244 2.44 12.34 -16.75
C PHE A 244 2.24 11.25 -17.81
N ASN A 245 3.15 11.15 -18.78
CA ASN A 245 3.14 10.03 -19.73
C ASN A 245 3.35 8.69 -19.03
N ALA A 246 4.24 8.63 -18.03
CA ALA A 246 4.44 7.43 -17.22
C ALA A 246 3.17 7.06 -16.42
N LEU A 247 2.51 8.03 -15.78
CA LEU A 247 1.25 7.78 -15.05
C LEU A 247 0.15 7.26 -15.98
N LYS A 248 0.03 7.84 -17.19
CA LYS A 248 -0.92 7.38 -18.21
C LYS A 248 -0.61 5.94 -18.63
N GLN A 249 0.64 5.64 -18.93
CA GLN A 249 1.06 4.29 -19.32
C GLN A 249 0.72 3.26 -18.23
N ILE A 250 1.02 3.57 -16.97
CA ILE A 250 0.66 2.69 -15.84
C ILE A 250 -0.84 2.48 -15.75
N TYR A 251 -1.65 3.52 -15.97
CA TYR A 251 -3.10 3.37 -15.97
C TYR A 251 -3.58 2.47 -17.11
N ASP A 252 -3.06 2.68 -18.32
CA ASP A 252 -3.40 1.94 -19.54
C ASP A 252 -2.98 0.46 -19.45
N ASP A 253 -1.88 0.16 -18.75
CA ASP A 253 -1.42 -1.20 -18.47
C ASP A 253 -2.34 -1.98 -17.51
N ARG A 254 -3.32 -1.30 -16.89
CA ARG A 254 -4.33 -1.90 -15.99
C ARG A 254 -3.69 -2.81 -14.92
N PRO A 255 -2.77 -2.29 -14.09
CA PRO A 255 -1.92 -3.06 -13.17
C PRO A 255 -2.72 -3.94 -12.21
N TRP A 256 -3.92 -3.48 -11.83
CA TRP A 256 -4.81 -4.23 -10.96
C TRP A 256 -5.28 -5.56 -11.58
N PHE A 257 -5.49 -5.64 -12.89
CA PHE A 257 -5.86 -6.90 -13.56
C PHE A 257 -4.73 -7.94 -13.47
N SER A 258 -3.47 -7.50 -13.63
CA SER A 258 -2.28 -8.33 -13.48
C SER A 258 -2.11 -8.83 -12.04
N ILE A 259 -2.38 -7.98 -11.05
CA ILE A 259 -2.38 -8.39 -9.63
C ILE A 259 -3.48 -9.44 -9.38
N LEU A 260 -4.68 -9.21 -9.88
CA LEU A 260 -5.78 -10.16 -9.75
C LEU A 260 -5.46 -11.52 -10.37
N ASP A 261 -4.90 -11.55 -11.58
CA ASP A 261 -4.53 -12.82 -12.23
C ASP A 261 -3.40 -13.54 -11.52
N SER A 262 -2.35 -12.81 -11.11
CA SER A 262 -1.19 -13.40 -10.45
C SER A 262 -1.48 -13.95 -9.06
N ASN A 263 -2.63 -13.62 -8.47
CA ASN A 263 -3.06 -14.15 -7.17
C ASN A 263 -4.18 -15.20 -7.25
N LYS A 264 -4.61 -15.60 -8.46
CA LYS A 264 -5.40 -16.83 -8.60
C LYS A 264 -4.64 -18.00 -7.97
N ILE A 265 -5.40 -18.91 -7.37
CA ILE A 265 -4.84 -20.15 -6.81
C ILE A 265 -4.97 -21.22 -7.87
N LEU A 266 -3.84 -21.79 -8.28
CA LEU A 266 -3.73 -22.80 -9.33
C LEU A 266 -3.79 -24.19 -8.71
N ASP A 267 -4.27 -25.18 -9.45
CA ASP A 267 -4.53 -26.53 -8.93
C ASP A 267 -3.28 -27.18 -8.31
N TYR A 268 -2.11 -26.91 -8.87
CA TYR A 268 -0.83 -27.43 -8.38
C TYR A 268 -0.31 -26.72 -7.11
N GLU A 269 -0.91 -25.59 -6.69
CA GLU A 269 -0.59 -24.91 -5.42
C GLU A 269 -1.27 -25.58 -4.20
N ILE A 270 -2.26 -26.45 -4.44
CA ILE A 270 -3.09 -27.03 -3.38
C ILE A 270 -3.16 -28.54 -3.39
N ASP A 271 -3.56 -29.13 -2.26
CA ASP A 271 -4.00 -30.52 -2.23
C ASP A 271 -5.47 -30.59 -2.67
N LEU A 272 -5.69 -31.08 -3.90
CA LEU A 272 -7.03 -31.22 -4.47
C LEU A 272 -7.92 -32.22 -3.73
N ASN A 273 -7.34 -33.14 -2.94
CA ASN A 273 -8.09 -34.06 -2.09
C ASN A 273 -8.57 -33.37 -0.80
N ASN A 274 -7.97 -32.24 -0.44
CA ASN A 274 -8.43 -31.42 0.67
C ASN A 274 -9.59 -30.53 0.23
N MET A 275 -10.82 -30.96 0.55
CA MET A 275 -12.05 -30.24 0.20
C MET A 275 -12.06 -28.79 0.67
N LYS A 276 -11.43 -28.48 1.81
CA LYS A 276 -11.35 -27.12 2.33
C LYS A 276 -10.47 -26.24 1.42
N GLU A 277 -9.29 -26.73 1.05
CA GLU A 277 -8.38 -25.98 0.17
C GLU A 277 -9.01 -25.72 -1.21
N LYS A 278 -9.67 -26.74 -1.77
CA LYS A 278 -10.40 -26.64 -3.04
C LYS A 278 -11.53 -25.60 -2.98
N MET A 279 -12.31 -25.57 -1.90
CA MET A 279 -13.36 -24.55 -1.72
C MET A 279 -12.78 -23.14 -1.63
N ILE A 280 -11.69 -22.94 -0.90
CA ILE A 280 -11.01 -21.64 -0.79
C ILE A 280 -10.49 -21.19 -2.16
N GLN A 281 -9.83 -22.08 -2.90
CA GLN A 281 -9.35 -21.83 -4.26
C GLN A 281 -10.49 -21.38 -5.18
N GLN A 282 -11.55 -22.18 -5.28
CA GLN A 282 -12.68 -21.90 -6.17
C GLN A 282 -13.33 -20.56 -5.81
N THR A 283 -13.61 -20.35 -4.52
CA THR A 283 -14.21 -19.11 -4.02
C THR A 283 -13.36 -17.89 -4.36
N LEU A 284 -12.04 -17.94 -4.13
CA LEU A 284 -11.16 -16.83 -4.46
C LEU A 284 -11.11 -16.57 -5.97
N ASN A 285 -10.98 -17.62 -6.79
CA ASN A 285 -10.89 -17.49 -8.23
C ASN A 285 -12.18 -16.91 -8.85
N ASP A 286 -13.35 -17.30 -8.32
CA ASP A 286 -14.64 -16.74 -8.71
C ASP A 286 -14.81 -15.27 -8.27
N LEU A 287 -14.34 -14.93 -7.07
CA LEU A 287 -14.29 -13.55 -6.61
C LEU A 287 -13.38 -12.69 -7.48
N ILE A 288 -12.19 -13.18 -7.85
CA ILE A 288 -11.27 -12.50 -8.78
C ILE A 288 -11.94 -12.25 -10.12
N LYS A 289 -12.66 -13.23 -10.68
CA LYS A 289 -13.44 -13.07 -11.92
C LYS A 289 -14.51 -11.99 -11.77
N THR A 290 -15.15 -11.91 -10.61
CA THR A 290 -16.16 -10.88 -10.30
C THR A 290 -15.53 -9.50 -10.15
N PHE A 291 -14.38 -9.38 -9.48
CA PHE A 291 -13.66 -8.11 -9.32
C PHE A 291 -13.31 -7.50 -10.68
N LYS A 292 -12.81 -8.31 -11.61
CA LYS A 292 -12.51 -7.86 -12.98
C LYS A 292 -13.73 -7.28 -13.72
N LYS A 293 -14.91 -7.87 -13.53
CA LYS A 293 -16.16 -7.40 -14.17
C LYS A 293 -16.70 -6.09 -13.59
N SER A 294 -16.29 -5.74 -12.37
CA SER A 294 -16.76 -4.54 -11.66
C SER A 294 -15.97 -3.26 -11.95
N ILE A 295 -14.89 -3.37 -12.73
CA ILE A 295 -14.07 -2.24 -13.16
C ILE A 295 -14.61 -1.78 -14.53
N PRO A 296 -15.06 -0.53 -14.67
CA PRO A 296 -15.52 0.01 -15.95
C PRO A 296 -14.35 0.05 -16.94
N GLU A 297 -14.60 -0.32 -18.19
CA GLU A 297 -13.55 -0.44 -19.20
C GLU A 297 -13.04 0.90 -19.74
N ASN A 298 -13.80 2.00 -19.55
CA ASN A 298 -13.53 3.27 -20.20
C ASN A 298 -13.76 4.46 -19.24
N LEU A 299 -13.05 5.55 -19.52
CA LEU A 299 -13.02 6.88 -18.87
C LEU A 299 -11.88 7.07 -17.87
N LEU A 300 -10.85 7.83 -18.27
CA LEU A 300 -10.27 8.91 -17.44
C LEU A 300 -9.15 9.75 -18.08
N PHE A 301 -8.61 9.42 -19.26
CA PHE A 301 -7.44 10.16 -19.78
C PHE A 301 -7.67 11.14 -20.94
N GLU A 302 -8.87 11.17 -21.54
CA GLU A 302 -9.19 12.19 -22.56
C GLU A 302 -9.14 13.62 -21.97
N GLU A 303 -9.56 13.82 -20.71
CA GLU A 303 -9.51 15.12 -20.03
C GLU A 303 -8.08 15.55 -19.58
N MET A 304 -7.12 14.62 -19.47
CA MET A 304 -5.74 14.95 -19.06
C MET A 304 -4.86 15.43 -20.23
N ASN A 305 -5.03 14.85 -21.41
CA ASN A 305 -4.23 15.19 -22.59
C ASN A 305 -4.46 16.64 -23.05
N ASP A 306 -5.71 17.13 -23.03
CA ASP A 306 -6.04 18.50 -23.45
C ASP A 306 -5.53 19.58 -22.49
N ASN A 307 -5.16 19.18 -21.27
CA ASN A 307 -4.71 20.07 -20.21
C ASN A 307 -3.21 20.00 -19.95
N ILE A 308 -2.50 18.94 -20.31
CA ILE A 308 -1.03 18.86 -20.11
C ILE A 308 -0.26 19.64 -21.21
N LEU A 309 -0.86 19.81 -22.39
CA LEU A 309 -0.24 20.43 -23.57
C LEU A 309 -0.53 21.95 -23.74
N LYS A 310 -1.10 22.62 -22.73
CA LYS A 310 -1.41 24.07 -22.74
C LYS A 310 -0.95 24.77 -21.47
#